data_AF-A0A554I741-F1
#
_entry.id   AF-A0A554I741-F1
#
_cell.length_a   1.000
_cell.length_b   1.000
_cell.length_c   1.000
_cell.angle_alpha   90.00
_cell.angle_beta   90.00
_cell.angle_gamma   90.00
#
_symmetry.space_group_name_H-M   'P 1'
#
loop_
_entity.id
_entity.type
_entity.pdbx_description
1 polymer ?
#
loop_
_entity_poly.entity_id
_entity_poly.type
_entity_poly.pdbx_seq_one_letter_code
_entity_poly.pdbx_strand_id
1 'polypeptide(L)'
;MSEKKRLYFYSNSGISMTKGDVFNAMLTTPLSQFPHVDGCSSGKNRDLLTNQNIGKRFKVSIFDPYEIGDCELLGFGIDVVGDEEMKKEFQGDETNLLYLTCFAFFKIVETGEILAVEANKNLDVEPLF
;
A
#
# COMPACT_ATOMS: atom_id res chain seq x y z
N MET A 1 -15.95 -21.29 4.83
CA MET A 1 -14.48 -21.26 4.80
C MET A 1 -14.10 -20.04 3.98
N SER A 2 -13.55 -19.02 4.62
CA SER A 2 -13.11 -17.80 3.93
C SER A 2 -11.93 -18.15 3.03
N GLU A 3 -11.99 -17.81 1.74
CA GLU A 3 -10.83 -17.95 0.86
C GLU A 3 -9.68 -17.13 1.44
N LYS A 4 -8.51 -17.75 1.64
CA LYS A 4 -7.32 -17.03 2.07
C LYS A 4 -6.99 -15.97 1.03
N LYS A 5 -7.14 -14.69 1.38
CA LYS A 5 -6.72 -13.59 0.51
C LYS A 5 -5.20 -13.72 0.27
N ARG A 6 -4.82 -13.82 -0.99
CA ARG A 6 -3.41 -13.91 -1.37
C ARG A 6 -2.78 -12.53 -1.25
N LEU A 7 -1.68 -12.43 -0.51
CA LEU A 7 -0.90 -11.20 -0.41
C LEU A 7 0.24 -11.21 -1.44
N TYR A 8 0.43 -10.08 -2.08
CA TYR A 8 1.51 -9.83 -3.02
C TYR A 8 2.39 -8.72 -2.46
N PHE A 9 3.70 -8.98 -2.36
CA PHE A 9 4.69 -8.04 -1.83
C PHE A 9 5.58 -7.55 -2.98
N TYR A 10 5.91 -6.26 -2.97
CA TYR A 10 6.62 -5.59 -4.04
C TYR A 10 7.74 -4.75 -3.48
N SER A 11 8.92 -4.81 -4.09
CA SER A 11 10.04 -3.91 -3.81
C SER A 11 10.38 -3.06 -5.04
N ASN A 12 11.31 -2.12 -4.90
CA ASN A 12 11.82 -1.30 -6.00
C ASN A 12 12.45 -2.12 -7.15
N SER A 13 12.82 -3.38 -6.91
CA SER A 13 13.37 -4.28 -7.93
C SER A 13 12.31 -5.19 -8.59
N GLY A 14 11.02 -5.00 -8.27
CA GLY A 14 9.90 -5.77 -8.83
C GLY A 14 9.21 -6.67 -7.80
N ILE A 15 8.62 -7.77 -8.27
CA ILE A 15 7.87 -8.72 -7.42
C ILE A 15 8.84 -9.36 -6.43
N SER A 16 8.65 -9.13 -5.13
CA SER A 16 9.34 -9.92 -4.10
C SER A 16 8.35 -10.95 -3.56
N MET A 17 8.53 -12.21 -3.94
CA MET A 17 7.65 -13.30 -3.52
C MET A 17 8.06 -13.94 -2.19
N THR A 18 9.01 -13.35 -1.43
CA THR A 18 9.57 -13.97 -0.23
C THR A 18 9.40 -13.13 1.03
N LYS A 19 8.96 -13.80 2.10
CA LYS A 19 8.54 -13.27 3.41
C LYS A 19 9.65 -12.63 4.26
N GLY A 20 10.82 -12.32 3.70
CA GLY A 20 12.00 -11.80 4.41
C GLY A 20 12.66 -10.60 3.75
N ASP A 21 12.11 -10.10 2.65
CA ASP A 21 12.68 -8.96 1.93
C ASP A 21 11.98 -7.66 2.31
N VAL A 22 12.76 -6.58 2.39
CA VAL A 22 12.27 -5.22 2.53
C VAL A 22 11.36 -4.90 1.34
N PHE A 23 10.05 -4.82 1.57
CA PHE A 23 9.07 -4.46 0.54
C PHE A 23 8.72 -2.97 0.65
N ASN A 24 8.20 -2.40 -0.44
CA ASN A 24 7.76 -1.02 -0.52
C ASN A 24 6.24 -0.94 -0.73
N ALA A 25 5.59 -2.01 -1.19
CA ALA A 25 4.13 -2.12 -1.24
C ALA A 25 3.64 -3.55 -1.04
N MET A 26 2.40 -3.67 -0.58
CA MET A 26 1.67 -4.91 -0.43
C MET A 26 0.23 -4.71 -0.88
N LEU A 27 -0.26 -5.65 -1.68
CA LEU A 27 -1.63 -5.66 -2.20
C LEU A 27 -2.26 -7.04 -2.05
N THR A 28 -3.60 -7.05 -2.06
CA THR A 28 -4.39 -8.29 -2.15
C THR A 28 -4.69 -8.70 -3.61
N THR A 29 -4.50 -7.77 -4.55
CA THR A 29 -4.55 -7.98 -6.00
C THR A 29 -3.16 -7.73 -6.61
N PRO A 30 -2.70 -8.54 -7.58
CA PRO A 30 -1.38 -8.33 -8.16
C PRO A 30 -1.32 -7.05 -9.00
N LEU A 31 -0.18 -6.33 -8.95
CA LEU A 31 0.04 -5.08 -9.69
C LEU A 31 -0.25 -5.18 -11.19
N SER A 32 -0.07 -6.35 -11.80
CA SER A 32 -0.37 -6.60 -13.22
C SER A 32 -1.85 -6.43 -13.60
N GLN A 33 -2.76 -6.30 -12.63
CA GLN A 33 -4.18 -6.01 -12.87
C GLN A 33 -4.48 -4.51 -12.93
N PHE A 34 -3.54 -3.66 -12.53
CA PHE A 34 -3.72 -2.22 -12.55
C PHE A 34 -3.11 -1.64 -13.84
N PRO A 35 -3.71 -0.57 -14.41
CA PRO A 35 -3.13 0.14 -15.53
C PRO A 35 -1.71 0.62 -15.20
N HIS A 36 -0.78 0.34 -16.10
CA HIS A 36 0.60 0.81 -16.02
C HIS A 36 0.81 1.95 -17.02
N VAL A 37 1.42 3.04 -16.57
CA VAL A 37 1.74 4.21 -17.39
C VAL A 37 3.25 4.43 -17.42
N ASP A 38 3.79 4.77 -18.59
CA ASP A 38 5.21 5.08 -18.72
C ASP A 38 5.61 6.27 -17.84
N GLY A 39 6.63 6.08 -17.00
CA GLY A 39 7.16 7.09 -16.08
C GLY A 39 7.73 6.45 -14.83
N CYS A 40 8.04 7.28 -13.83
CA CYS A 40 8.40 6.84 -12.48
C CYS A 40 7.60 7.67 -11.48
N SER A 41 7.03 7.03 -10.45
CA SER A 41 6.49 7.73 -9.29
C SER A 41 7.56 8.66 -8.71
N SER A 42 7.14 9.85 -8.30
CA SER A 42 8.04 10.93 -7.88
C SER A 42 7.90 11.34 -6.42
N GLY A 43 6.92 10.78 -5.70
CA GLY A 43 6.55 11.22 -4.36
C GLY A 43 5.58 12.41 -4.37
N LYS A 44 4.83 12.62 -5.46
CA LYS A 44 3.94 13.75 -5.69
C LYS A 44 2.89 13.85 -4.58
N ASN A 45 2.78 15.04 -3.99
CA ASN A 45 1.84 15.42 -2.92
C ASN A 45 1.78 14.47 -1.71
N ARG A 46 2.83 13.66 -1.47
CA ARG A 46 2.86 12.73 -0.33
C ARG A 46 2.78 13.44 1.02
N ASP A 47 3.15 14.72 1.07
CA ASP A 47 3.02 15.60 2.25
C ASP A 47 1.55 15.81 2.67
N LEU A 48 0.59 15.51 1.79
CA LEU A 48 -0.83 15.47 2.12
C LEU A 48 -1.22 14.21 2.91
N LEU A 49 -0.36 13.18 2.98
CA LEU A 49 -0.60 11.99 3.79
C LEU A 49 -0.29 12.32 5.26
N THR A 50 -1.29 12.88 5.93
CA THR A 50 -1.21 13.26 7.34
C THR A 50 -2.39 12.67 8.13
N ASN A 51 -2.27 12.62 9.45
CA ASN A 51 -3.34 12.16 10.34
C ASN A 51 -4.65 12.96 10.17
N GLN A 52 -4.59 14.22 9.72
CA GLN A 52 -5.78 15.05 9.48
C GLN A 52 -6.58 14.60 8.26
N ASN A 53 -5.93 13.91 7.32
CA ASN A 53 -6.53 13.45 6.07
C ASN A 53 -6.91 11.96 6.11
N ILE A 54 -6.88 11.32 7.29
CA ILE A 54 -7.44 9.98 7.48
C ILE A 54 -8.95 10.02 7.16
N GLY A 55 -9.43 9.01 6.43
CA GLY A 55 -10.79 8.92 5.88
C GLY A 55 -11.02 9.78 4.63
N LYS A 56 -10.01 10.51 4.14
CA LYS A 56 -10.10 11.26 2.89
C LYS A 56 -9.67 10.43 1.69
N ARG A 57 -10.15 10.83 0.52
CA ARG A 57 -9.91 10.13 -0.76
C ARG A 57 -8.78 10.76 -1.54
N PHE A 58 -8.00 9.90 -2.17
CA PHE A 58 -6.89 10.25 -3.04
C PHE A 58 -6.90 9.37 -4.28
N LYS A 59 -6.55 9.92 -5.43
CA LYS A 59 -6.09 9.10 -6.55
C LYS A 59 -4.66 8.67 -6.24
N VAL A 60 -4.40 7.36 -6.23
CA VAL A 60 -3.11 6.77 -5.82
C VAL A 60 -2.45 6.09 -7.01
N SER A 61 -1.15 6.32 -7.16
CA SER A 61 -0.27 5.55 -8.06
C SER A 61 1.06 5.22 -7.40
N ILE A 62 1.64 4.07 -7.74
CA ILE A 62 2.86 3.57 -7.10
C ILE A 62 3.91 3.07 -8.11
N PHE A 63 5.19 3.04 -7.71
CA PHE A 63 6.33 2.54 -8.50
C PHE A 63 6.46 3.17 -9.91
N ASP A 64 6.88 2.41 -10.92
CA ASP A 64 6.69 2.76 -12.33
C ASP A 64 5.17 2.79 -12.55
N PRO A 65 4.55 3.97 -12.79
CA PRO A 65 3.25 4.28 -12.23
C PRO A 65 2.19 3.22 -12.55
N TYR A 66 1.86 2.42 -11.54
CA TYR A 66 0.65 1.63 -11.52
C TYR A 66 -0.46 2.48 -10.94
N GLU A 67 -1.47 2.79 -11.75
CA GLU A 67 -2.64 3.54 -11.31
C GLU A 67 -3.55 2.64 -10.48
N ILE A 68 -3.44 2.75 -9.15
CA ILE A 68 -4.30 1.98 -8.24
C ILE A 68 -5.74 2.50 -8.31
N GLY A 69 -5.90 3.80 -8.52
CA GLY A 69 -7.21 4.44 -8.64
C GLY A 69 -7.59 5.20 -7.38
N ASP A 70 -8.88 5.22 -7.08
CA ASP A 70 -9.43 6.02 -5.99
C ASP A 70 -9.34 5.26 -4.66
N CYS A 71 -8.73 5.89 -3.67
CA CYS A 71 -8.31 5.23 -2.43
C CYS A 71 -8.66 6.09 -1.22
N GLU A 72 -9.27 5.49 -0.21
CA GLU A 72 -9.47 6.11 1.09
C GLU A 72 -8.24 5.86 1.98
N LEU A 73 -7.65 6.92 2.53
CA LEU A 73 -6.54 6.79 3.49
C LEU A 73 -7.07 6.28 4.83
N LEU A 74 -6.66 5.08 5.23
CA LEU A 74 -7.08 4.49 6.50
C LEU A 74 -6.20 4.93 7.68
N GLY A 75 -4.92 5.22 7.41
CA GLY A 75 -3.97 5.65 8.43
C GLY A 75 -2.55 5.14 8.16
N PHE A 76 -1.72 5.17 9.20
CA PHE A 76 -0.32 4.78 9.15
C PHE A 76 -0.01 3.65 10.11
N GLY A 77 0.87 2.74 9.70
CA GLY A 77 1.25 1.61 10.53
C GLY A 77 0.22 0.48 10.52
N ILE A 78 0.69 -0.69 10.96
CA ILE A 78 -0.06 -1.94 10.88
C ILE A 78 -1.32 -1.98 11.76
N ASP A 79 -1.35 -1.20 12.82
CA ASP A 79 -2.47 -1.18 13.77
C ASP A 79 -3.78 -0.68 13.15
N VAL A 80 -3.68 0.01 12.01
CA VAL A 80 -4.83 0.50 11.22
C VAL A 80 -5.61 -0.65 10.59
N VAL A 81 -4.93 -1.75 10.25
CA VAL A 81 -5.57 -2.91 9.64
C VAL A 81 -6.19 -3.75 10.74
N GLY A 82 -7.51 -3.71 10.89
CA GLY A 82 -8.25 -4.55 11.86
C GLY A 82 -8.28 -6.05 11.54
N ASP A 83 -7.68 -6.46 10.41
CA ASP A 83 -7.62 -7.85 9.96
C ASP A 83 -6.45 -8.59 10.63
N GLU A 84 -6.77 -9.44 11.61
CA GLU A 84 -5.81 -10.26 12.35
C GLU A 84 -5.05 -11.25 11.45
N GLU A 85 -5.60 -11.68 10.31
CA GLU A 85 -4.85 -12.52 9.36
C GLU A 85 -3.79 -11.69 8.65
N MET A 86 -4.14 -10.48 8.19
CA MET A 86 -3.19 -9.57 7.58
C MET A 86 -2.08 -9.20 8.58
N LYS A 87 -2.45 -8.90 9.84
CA LYS A 87 -1.48 -8.63 10.92
C LYS A 87 -0.51 -9.80 11.13
N LYS A 88 -1.00 -11.04 11.14
CA LYS A 88 -0.15 -12.23 11.29
C LYS A 88 0.82 -12.42 10.12
N GLU A 89 0.39 -12.08 8.90
CA GLU A 89 1.27 -12.15 7.73
C GLU A 89 2.42 -11.15 7.80
N PHE A 90 2.20 -9.99 8.43
CA PHE A 90 3.23 -8.98 8.70
C PHE A 90 4.09 -9.26 9.95
N GLN A 91 3.55 -9.89 10.99
CA GLN A 91 4.24 -10.20 12.26
C GLN A 91 5.24 -11.36 12.18
N GLY A 92 5.45 -11.93 10.98
CA GLY A 92 6.31 -13.10 10.78
C GLY A 92 7.79 -12.91 11.17
N ASP A 93 8.26 -11.68 11.33
CA ASP A 93 9.60 -11.35 11.84
C ASP A 93 9.58 -10.05 12.65
N GLU A 94 10.10 -10.06 13.88
CA GLU A 94 10.14 -8.89 14.78
C GLU A 94 10.88 -7.69 14.17
N THR A 95 11.76 -7.94 13.20
CA THR A 95 12.52 -6.90 12.48
C THR A 95 11.66 -6.08 11.51
N ASN A 96 10.49 -6.59 11.08
CA ASN A 96 9.60 -5.90 10.15
C ASN A 96 8.66 -4.87 10.83
N LEU A 97 8.41 -4.99 12.14
CA LEU A 97 7.39 -4.17 12.82
C LEU A 97 7.73 -2.68 12.87
N LEU A 98 9.01 -2.33 13.06
CA LEU A 98 9.46 -0.94 13.01
C LEU A 98 9.34 -0.35 11.60
N TYR A 99 9.64 -1.15 10.58
CA TYR A 99 9.58 -0.76 9.18
C TYR A 99 8.14 -0.47 8.71
N LEU A 100 7.16 -1.19 9.27
CA LEU A 100 5.75 -1.01 8.96
C LEU A 100 5.15 0.30 9.46
N THR A 101 5.79 0.98 10.42
CA THR A 101 5.34 2.32 10.87
C THR A 101 5.44 3.39 9.77
N CYS A 102 6.25 3.14 8.74
CA CYS A 102 6.43 4.02 7.58
C CYS A 102 5.39 3.79 6.47
N PHE A 103 4.44 2.87 6.65
CA PHE A 103 3.44 2.53 5.64
C PHE A 103 2.19 3.37 5.81
N ALA A 104 1.71 3.91 4.69
CA ALA A 104 0.35 4.39 4.54
C ALA A 104 -0.53 3.23 4.08
N PHE A 105 -1.69 3.08 4.74
CA PHE A 105 -2.69 2.09 4.40
C PHE A 105 -3.87 2.75 3.72
N PHE A 106 -4.28 2.19 2.58
CA PHE A 106 -5.39 2.66 1.78
C PHE A 106 -6.40 1.55 1.57
N LYS A 107 -7.66 1.94 1.43
CA LYS A 107 -8.72 1.10 0.90
C LYS A 107 -9.05 1.55 -0.51
N ILE A 108 -8.86 0.66 -1.49
CA ILE A 108 -9.28 0.89 -2.87
C ILE A 108 -10.80 0.94 -2.90
N VAL A 109 -11.39 2.04 -3.37
CA VAL A 109 -12.83 2.29 -3.25
C VAL A 109 -13.62 1.31 -4.11
N GLU A 110 -13.14 1.01 -5.32
CA GLU A 110 -13.85 0.15 -6.27
C GLU A 110 -13.92 -1.31 -5.80
N THR A 111 -12.84 -1.83 -5.22
CA THR A 111 -12.73 -3.26 -4.85
C THR A 111 -12.90 -3.51 -3.35
N GLY A 112 -12.75 -2.48 -2.52
CA GLY A 112 -12.69 -2.60 -1.07
C GLY A 112 -11.40 -3.25 -0.55
N GLU A 113 -10.41 -3.45 -1.41
CA GLU A 113 -9.13 -4.07 -1.08
C GLU A 113 -8.18 -3.14 -0.35
N ILE A 114 -7.24 -3.73 0.37
CA ILE A 114 -6.24 -2.99 1.12
C ILE A 114 -4.95 -2.91 0.31
N LEU A 115 -4.43 -1.69 0.20
CA LEU A 115 -3.08 -1.37 -0.24
C LEU A 115 -2.30 -0.89 0.97
N ALA A 116 -1.14 -1.49 1.22
CA ALA A 116 -0.13 -0.92 2.11
C ALA A 116 1.04 -0.49 1.25
N VAL A 117 1.50 0.75 1.40
CA VAL A 117 2.63 1.27 0.63
C VAL A 117 3.48 2.15 1.53
N GLU A 118 4.79 1.99 1.42
CA GLU A 118 5.74 2.83 2.13
C GLU A 118 5.57 4.28 1.65
N ALA A 119 5.42 5.22 2.57
CA ALA A 119 5.17 6.63 2.27
C ALA A 119 6.46 7.36 1.80
N ASN A 120 7.20 6.78 0.86
CA ASN A 120 8.46 7.29 0.33
C ASN A 120 8.33 7.78 -1.14
N LYS A 121 9.37 7.62 -1.97
CA LYS A 121 9.40 8.15 -3.35
C LYS A 121 8.52 7.36 -4.33
N ASN A 122 8.06 6.17 -3.95
CA ASN A 122 7.30 5.28 -4.83
C ASN A 122 5.79 5.42 -4.70
N LEU A 123 5.32 6.55 -4.15
CA LEU A 123 3.91 6.84 -3.94
C LEU A 123 3.60 8.27 -4.39
N ASP A 124 2.76 8.37 -5.41
CA ASP A 124 2.15 9.62 -5.85
C ASP A 124 0.69 9.63 -5.41
N VAL A 125 0.22 10.77 -4.88
CA VAL A 125 -1.17 10.96 -4.48
C VAL A 125 -1.75 12.26 -5.03
N GLU A 126 -3.04 12.27 -5.29
CA GLU A 126 -3.79 13.45 -5.70
C GLU A 126 -5.08 13.55 -4.87
N PRO A 127 -5.33 14.65 -4.14
CA PRO A 127 -6.51 14.75 -3.28
C PRO A 127 -7.79 14.82 -4.12
N LEU A 128 -8.84 14.13 -3.66
CA LEU A 128 -10.16 14.08 -4.32
C LEU A 128 -11.29 14.68 -3.46
N PHE A 129 -10.94 15.50 -2.47
CA PHE A 129 -11.86 16.09 -1.48
C PHE A 129 -11.83 17.61 -1.48
#